data_AF-F5Z647-F1
#
_entry.id   AF-F5Z647-F1
#
_cell.length_a   1.000
_cell.length_b   1.000
_cell.length_c   1.000
_cell.angle_alpha   90.00
_cell.angle_beta   90.00
_cell.angle_gamma   90.00
#
_symmetry.space_group_name_H-M   'P 1'
#
loop_
_entity.id
_entity.type
_entity.pdbx_description
1 polymer ?
#
loop_
_entity_poly.entity_id
_entity_poly.type
_entity_poly.pdbx_seq_one_letter_code
_entity_poly.pdbx_strand_id
1 'polypeptide(L)'
;MQLKIEIDFAFAVGSKLLLGGWAVVDSNMSTHPLQFDGEPASQLLLYKREDVSQVMQCLSEHCSGFLVVLSDATNKSSVDVSWGEDSCSVELTPSLYTTLLAEISPLPQNFMQNATALLERNGFYWGQKALEFDENTPNNLSLFHKDSKIQVDYTYTLDANTILLIGWVLDEARLFKRINLRINNVITNCILEDAFFHPRYDVAEALSLPLSQGEKIGFAFTVSLPEQVNTNVELMYSVDGVFFHGQALKAEQFNREETWLTEILLANVDVTNTAKFPKLSKHVNVAIEKCWRGRLESPNSAVVKQFGTSVATPRLSLIIPIYGRYDFVQIQMSQFSLDSDFDNIEIVYVLDDPRIKHAFMVTCQGVFETFGVPFKVVLSERNLGYAGANNLGVAHASTEHIVLLNSDVIPKQVGQFSVLLSQYLENDNMGILSGTLLYEDNTIQHQGMEYMEDPSHPGMWMNYHPQKGFPLSLTDEFDIRDAQAVTGALMLMTKQQYIDVGGFDIGYILGDFEDSDLCMKVRNQNKRIAVSGVVQMYHLERLSQSLVSGNTWKHTLSMLNGLRHTSKWNDRIVEVMAENG
;
A
#
# COMPACT_ATOMS: atom_id res chain seq x y z
N MET A 1 63.97 8.05 -6.60
CA MET A 1 63.39 6.97 -7.43
C MET A 1 62.01 7.47 -7.80
N GLN A 2 61.83 7.85 -9.06
CA GLN A 2 60.58 8.41 -9.58
C GLN A 2 59.40 7.47 -9.24
N LEU A 3 58.23 8.02 -8.86
CA LEU A 3 57.01 7.27 -8.57
C LEU A 3 56.85 6.07 -9.51
N LYS A 4 56.79 4.86 -8.93
CA LYS A 4 56.49 3.62 -9.67
C LYS A 4 55.15 3.08 -9.23
N ILE A 5 54.34 2.70 -10.19
CA ILE A 5 53.00 2.18 -9.94
C ILE A 5 52.67 1.06 -10.93
N GLU A 6 51.93 0.08 -10.46
CA GLU A 6 51.36 -0.98 -11.28
C GLU A 6 49.90 -1.22 -10.87
N ILE A 7 49.05 -1.46 -11.87
CA ILE A 7 47.64 -1.78 -11.69
C ILE A 7 47.49 -3.28 -11.81
N ASP A 8 47.13 -3.92 -10.70
CA ASP A 8 46.90 -5.36 -10.63
C ASP A 8 45.54 -5.72 -11.30
N PHE A 9 44.54 -4.83 -11.21
CA PHE A 9 43.21 -5.03 -11.81
C PHE A 9 42.42 -3.73 -12.02
N ALA A 10 41.45 -3.77 -12.96
CA ALA A 10 40.48 -2.71 -13.21
C ALA A 10 39.06 -3.26 -13.46
N PHE A 11 38.05 -2.72 -12.75
CA PHE A 11 36.65 -3.16 -12.87
C PHE A 11 35.71 -1.98 -13.13
N ALA A 12 34.88 -2.06 -14.17
CA ALA A 12 33.89 -1.03 -14.49
C ALA A 12 32.47 -1.48 -14.09
N VAL A 13 31.74 -0.61 -13.39
CA VAL A 13 30.31 -0.80 -13.04
C VAL A 13 29.55 0.50 -13.31
N GLY A 14 28.63 0.48 -14.27
CA GLY A 14 27.94 1.68 -14.74
C GLY A 14 28.94 2.72 -15.25
N SER A 15 28.92 3.92 -14.68
CA SER A 15 29.85 5.02 -15.01
C SER A 15 31.11 5.05 -14.13
N LYS A 16 31.32 4.09 -13.21
CA LYS A 16 32.41 4.11 -12.23
C LYS A 16 33.46 3.05 -12.52
N LEU A 17 34.71 3.36 -12.19
CA LEU A 17 35.87 2.47 -12.38
C LEU A 17 36.55 2.20 -11.04
N LEU A 18 36.72 0.93 -10.69
CA LEU A 18 37.49 0.48 -9.54
C LEU A 18 38.88 0.03 -9.99
N LEU A 19 39.93 0.53 -9.36
CA LEU A 19 41.31 0.14 -9.61
C LEU A 19 41.95 -0.37 -8.33
N GLY A 20 42.79 -1.40 -8.44
CA GLY A 20 43.65 -1.84 -7.36
C GLY A 20 45.02 -2.26 -7.87
N GLY A 21 46.03 -2.07 -7.03
CA GLY A 21 47.41 -2.25 -7.41
C GLY A 21 48.38 -1.87 -6.30
N TRP A 22 49.59 -1.49 -6.67
CA TRP A 22 50.62 -1.07 -5.74
C TRP A 22 51.44 0.11 -6.27
N ALA A 23 52.00 0.90 -5.35
CA ALA A 23 52.88 2.03 -5.64
C ALA A 23 54.12 2.04 -4.74
N VAL A 24 55.26 2.45 -5.30
CA VAL A 24 56.55 2.64 -4.62
C VAL A 24 57.10 4.04 -4.91
N VAL A 25 57.53 4.72 -3.86
CA VAL A 25 58.13 6.06 -3.89
C VAL A 25 59.52 6.04 -3.26
N ASP A 26 60.26 7.14 -3.33
CA ASP A 26 61.65 7.20 -2.84
C ASP A 26 61.84 7.65 -1.40
N SER A 27 60.75 8.08 -0.76
CA SER A 27 60.71 8.38 0.67
C SER A 27 59.41 7.88 1.28
N ASN A 28 59.08 8.30 2.50
CA ASN A 28 57.91 7.77 3.20
C ASN A 28 56.61 8.18 2.48
N MET A 29 55.77 7.20 2.13
CA MET A 29 54.49 7.37 1.42
C MET A 29 53.54 8.36 2.10
N SER A 30 53.69 8.58 3.42
CA SER A 30 52.87 9.53 4.19
C SER A 30 53.24 11.00 4.01
N THR A 31 54.38 11.32 3.37
CA THR A 31 54.82 12.71 3.19
C THR A 31 53.95 13.49 2.20
N HIS A 32 53.40 12.82 1.19
CA HIS A 32 52.44 13.38 0.23
C HIS A 32 51.30 12.39 -0.03
N PRO A 33 50.05 12.84 -0.29
CA PRO A 33 48.96 11.94 -0.64
C PRO A 33 49.12 11.43 -2.07
N LEU A 34 48.87 10.14 -2.27
CA LEU A 34 48.72 9.56 -3.61
C LEU A 34 47.37 10.02 -4.19
N GLN A 35 47.36 10.55 -5.42
CA GLN A 35 46.15 11.03 -6.09
C GLN A 35 45.98 10.36 -7.44
N PHE A 36 44.72 10.07 -7.80
CA PHE A 36 44.32 9.46 -9.07
C PHE A 36 43.29 10.36 -9.74
N ASP A 37 43.61 10.93 -10.91
CA ASP A 37 42.72 11.82 -11.68
C ASP A 37 42.04 12.95 -10.86
N GLY A 38 42.68 13.41 -9.78
CA GLY A 38 42.12 14.42 -8.88
C GLY A 38 40.94 13.95 -8.00
N GLU A 39 40.67 12.64 -7.93
CA GLU A 39 39.66 12.08 -7.02
C GLU A 39 40.00 12.38 -5.55
N PRO A 40 38.99 12.61 -4.70
CA PRO A 40 39.23 12.95 -3.30
C PRO A 40 39.80 11.74 -2.54
N ALA A 41 40.63 12.02 -1.54
CA ALA A 41 41.28 10.99 -0.71
C ALA A 41 40.28 10.03 -0.04
N SER A 42 39.02 10.42 0.13
CA SER A 42 37.95 9.56 0.64
C SER A 42 37.66 8.36 -0.26
N GLN A 43 38.05 8.41 -1.54
CA GLN A 43 37.87 7.33 -2.52
C GLN A 43 39.05 6.38 -2.61
N LEU A 44 40.13 6.65 -1.88
CA LEU A 44 41.37 5.88 -1.88
C LEU A 44 41.56 5.17 -0.54
N LEU A 45 41.86 3.88 -0.58
CA LEU A 45 42.30 3.11 0.56
C LEU A 45 43.69 2.54 0.31
N LEU A 46 44.54 2.60 1.34
CA LEU A 46 45.91 2.12 1.31
C LEU A 46 46.09 0.94 2.27
N TYR A 47 46.92 -0.02 1.88
CA TYR A 47 47.24 -1.19 2.69
C TYR A 47 48.69 -1.66 2.47
N LYS A 48 49.23 -2.44 3.40
CA LYS A 48 50.61 -2.94 3.29
C LYS A 48 50.71 -4.05 2.24
N ARG A 49 51.74 -3.95 1.38
CA ARG A 49 52.15 -4.98 0.40
C ARG A 49 53.58 -5.42 0.69
N GLU A 50 53.73 -6.28 1.70
CA GLU A 50 55.06 -6.76 2.14
C GLU A 50 55.76 -7.56 1.03
N ASP A 51 54.99 -8.29 0.23
CA ASP A 51 55.41 -8.99 -0.98
C ASP A 51 56.10 -8.04 -1.99
N VAL A 52 55.49 -6.89 -2.28
CA VAL A 52 56.04 -5.90 -3.21
C VAL A 52 57.29 -5.25 -2.63
N SER A 53 57.27 -4.87 -1.35
CA SER A 53 58.43 -4.22 -0.71
C SER A 53 59.68 -5.11 -0.70
N GLN A 54 59.50 -6.44 -0.57
CA GLN A 54 60.59 -7.42 -0.63
C GLN A 54 61.15 -7.57 -2.05
N VAL A 55 60.28 -7.64 -3.06
CA VAL A 55 60.69 -7.76 -4.47
C VAL A 55 61.39 -6.48 -4.94
N MET A 56 60.86 -5.32 -4.56
CA MET A 56 61.40 -4.01 -4.92
C MET A 56 62.58 -3.58 -4.05
N GLN A 57 62.94 -4.38 -3.03
CA GLN A 57 64.04 -4.13 -2.08
C GLN A 57 63.96 -2.73 -1.45
N CYS A 58 62.76 -2.31 -1.04
CA CYS A 58 62.52 -1.01 -0.41
C CYS A 58 61.97 -1.15 1.02
N LEU A 59 62.03 -0.06 1.80
CA LEU A 59 61.40 -0.02 3.11
C LEU A 59 59.87 -0.14 2.95
N SER A 60 59.20 -0.79 3.91
CA SER A 60 57.75 -0.98 3.88
C SER A 60 56.96 0.34 3.96
N GLU A 61 57.56 1.39 4.49
CA GLU A 61 57.00 2.74 4.52
C GLU A 61 57.10 3.48 3.17
N HIS A 62 57.86 2.97 2.20
CA HIS A 62 57.98 3.52 0.85
C HIS A 62 57.06 2.80 -0.16
N CYS A 63 56.33 1.76 0.27
CA CYS A 63 55.52 0.89 -0.58
C CYS A 63 54.12 0.69 -0.01
N SER A 64 53.09 0.86 -0.85
CA SER A 64 51.71 0.61 -0.45
C SER A 64 50.93 -0.08 -1.56
N GLY A 65 50.04 -1.00 -1.18
CA GLY A 65 48.90 -1.37 -2.01
C GLY A 65 47.84 -0.28 -1.96
N PHE A 66 47.02 -0.20 -3.00
CA PHE A 66 45.90 0.73 -3.05
C PHE A 66 44.64 0.10 -3.64
N LEU A 67 43.51 0.69 -3.27
CA LEU A 67 42.20 0.46 -3.87
C LEU A 67 41.51 1.82 -4.04
N VAL A 68 41.09 2.16 -5.26
CA VAL A 68 40.51 3.48 -5.57
C VAL A 68 39.31 3.38 -6.50
N VAL A 69 38.30 4.21 -6.24
CA VAL A 69 37.14 4.37 -7.13
C VAL A 69 37.23 5.70 -7.87
N LEU A 70 37.17 5.64 -9.19
CA LEU A 70 37.07 6.80 -10.08
C LEU A 70 35.62 6.97 -10.54
N SER A 71 35.17 8.22 -10.61
CA SER A 71 33.78 8.59 -10.86
C SER A 71 33.37 8.53 -12.34
N ASP A 72 34.35 8.47 -13.26
CA ASP A 72 34.14 8.39 -14.71
C ASP A 72 34.94 7.22 -15.32
N ALA A 73 34.22 6.22 -15.83
CA ALA A 73 34.75 5.04 -16.51
C ALA A 73 34.61 5.10 -18.04
N THR A 74 33.83 6.05 -18.57
CA THR A 74 33.47 6.07 -19.99
C THR A 74 34.66 6.52 -20.85
N ASN A 75 35.20 5.60 -21.66
CA ASN A 75 36.30 5.84 -22.61
C ASN A 75 37.66 6.25 -22.01
N LYS A 76 37.94 5.94 -20.73
CA LYS A 76 39.29 6.13 -20.18
C LYS A 76 40.28 5.10 -20.73
N SER A 77 41.36 5.57 -21.35
CA SER A 77 42.48 4.75 -21.83
C SER A 77 43.72 4.83 -20.93
N SER A 78 43.75 5.79 -20.01
CA SER A 78 44.84 5.99 -19.04
C SER A 78 44.33 6.67 -17.77
N VAL A 79 45.13 6.60 -16.71
CA VAL A 79 44.87 7.25 -15.41
C VAL A 79 46.13 7.99 -14.99
N ASP A 80 45.97 9.26 -14.64
CA ASP A 80 47.06 10.08 -14.15
C ASP A 80 47.20 9.91 -12.63
N VAL A 81 48.41 9.58 -12.20
CA VAL A 81 48.75 9.33 -10.80
C VAL A 81 49.87 10.24 -10.37
N SER A 82 49.68 10.94 -9.25
CA SER A 82 50.66 11.87 -8.70
C SER A 82 50.95 11.63 -7.22
N TRP A 83 52.16 11.98 -6.83
CA TRP A 83 52.64 11.98 -5.45
C TRP A 83 53.64 13.13 -5.30
N GLY A 84 53.25 14.21 -4.63
CA GLY A 84 54.08 15.42 -4.54
C GLY A 84 54.27 16.10 -5.91
N GLU A 85 55.52 16.33 -6.32
CA GLU A 85 55.87 16.87 -7.64
C GLU A 85 56.04 15.76 -8.71
N ASP A 86 56.07 14.49 -8.30
CA ASP A 86 56.17 13.36 -9.22
C ASP A 86 54.79 12.97 -9.77
N SER A 87 54.72 12.72 -11.07
CA SER A 87 53.51 12.24 -11.75
C SER A 87 53.84 11.27 -12.88
N CYS A 88 52.92 10.35 -13.13
CA CYS A 88 52.98 9.42 -14.25
C CYS A 88 51.56 9.12 -14.75
N SER A 89 51.45 8.71 -16.02
CA SER A 89 50.19 8.24 -16.60
C SER A 89 50.30 6.74 -16.84
N VAL A 90 49.31 5.98 -16.37
CA VAL A 90 49.28 4.52 -16.50
C VAL A 90 48.22 4.15 -17.53
N GLU A 91 48.62 3.45 -18.59
CA GLU A 91 47.68 2.97 -19.62
C GLU A 91 46.81 1.82 -19.08
N LEU A 92 45.51 1.91 -19.30
CA LEU A 92 44.56 0.85 -18.98
C LEU A 92 44.35 -0.03 -20.21
N THR A 93 45.01 -1.20 -20.23
CA THR A 93 44.90 -2.13 -21.37
C THR A 93 43.58 -2.95 -21.31
N PRO A 94 42.97 -3.31 -22.45
CA PRO A 94 41.72 -4.09 -22.48
C PRO A 94 41.76 -5.43 -21.73
N SER A 95 42.94 -6.03 -21.59
CA SER A 95 43.17 -7.26 -20.80
C SER A 95 43.01 -7.09 -19.29
N LEU A 96 43.05 -5.85 -18.78
CA LEU A 96 42.85 -5.52 -17.37
C LEU A 96 41.37 -5.25 -17.03
N TYR A 97 40.51 -5.06 -18.04
CA TYR A 97 39.09 -4.80 -17.86
C TYR A 97 38.28 -6.10 -17.84
N THR A 98 37.53 -6.30 -16.76
CA THR A 98 36.53 -7.37 -16.68
C THR A 98 35.22 -6.86 -16.08
N THR A 99 34.10 -7.43 -16.52
CA THR A 99 32.76 -7.16 -16.01
C THR A 99 32.32 -8.16 -14.93
N LEU A 100 33.16 -9.15 -14.64
CA LEU A 100 32.95 -10.17 -13.61
C LEU A 100 34.03 -10.04 -12.55
N LEU A 101 33.61 -9.64 -11.35
CA LEU A 101 34.48 -9.49 -10.17
C LEU A 101 34.73 -10.89 -9.56
N ALA A 102 35.49 -11.72 -10.25
CA ALA A 102 35.99 -12.98 -9.72
C ALA A 102 37.25 -12.68 -8.91
N GLU A 103 37.11 -12.78 -7.58
CA GLU A 103 38.18 -12.74 -6.57
C GLU A 103 39.30 -11.72 -6.88
N ILE A 104 39.18 -10.49 -6.36
CA ILE A 104 40.37 -9.66 -6.13
C ILE A 104 41.32 -10.52 -5.28
N SER A 105 42.51 -10.83 -5.83
CA SER A 105 43.55 -11.62 -5.14
C SER A 105 43.58 -11.22 -3.66
N PRO A 106 43.53 -12.19 -2.73
CA PRO A 106 42.95 -11.99 -1.41
C PRO A 106 43.55 -10.77 -0.72
N LEU A 107 42.76 -9.69 -0.68
CA LEU A 107 43.11 -8.52 0.11
C LEU A 107 43.35 -9.00 1.55
N PRO A 108 44.33 -8.42 2.26
CA PRO A 108 44.59 -8.79 3.65
C PRO A 108 43.29 -8.76 4.48
N GLN A 109 43.05 -9.78 5.30
CA GLN A 109 41.78 -9.96 6.00
C GLN A 109 41.39 -8.75 6.87
N ASN A 110 42.39 -8.07 7.43
CA ASN A 110 42.22 -6.84 8.21
C ASN A 110 41.88 -5.59 7.36
N PHE A 111 42.07 -5.64 6.04
CA PHE A 111 41.72 -4.58 5.10
C PHE A 111 40.33 -4.77 4.48
N MET A 112 39.82 -6.01 4.48
CA MET A 112 38.54 -6.38 3.86
C MET A 112 37.34 -5.55 4.34
N GLN A 113 37.27 -5.21 5.63
CA GLN A 113 36.15 -4.44 6.17
C GLN A 113 36.10 -3.01 5.59
N ASN A 114 37.26 -2.35 5.51
CA ASN A 114 37.37 -1.00 4.95
C ASN A 114 37.16 -1.01 3.43
N ALA A 115 37.74 -2.01 2.75
CA ALA A 115 37.53 -2.21 1.32
C ALA A 115 36.04 -2.41 0.99
N THR A 116 35.33 -3.23 1.77
CA THR A 116 33.89 -3.47 1.60
C THR A 116 33.10 -2.17 1.77
N ALA A 117 33.37 -1.39 2.81
CA ALA A 117 32.68 -0.11 3.04
C ALA A 117 32.92 0.91 1.91
N LEU A 118 34.15 0.99 1.37
CA LEU A 118 34.45 1.85 0.21
C LEU A 118 33.67 1.40 -1.04
N LEU A 119 33.62 0.10 -1.29
CA LEU A 119 32.96 -0.48 -2.46
C LEU A 119 31.44 -0.34 -2.38
N GLU A 120 30.84 -0.61 -1.22
CA GLU A 120 29.41 -0.46 -0.97
C GLU A 120 28.93 0.98 -1.15
N ARG A 121 29.66 1.95 -0.57
CA ARG A 121 29.35 3.39 -0.73
C ARG A 121 29.38 3.82 -2.20
N ASN A 122 30.15 3.11 -3.02
CA ASN A 122 30.34 3.44 -4.42
C ASN A 122 29.57 2.55 -5.39
N GLY A 123 28.78 1.60 -4.93
CA GLY A 123 27.92 0.75 -5.77
C GLY A 123 28.60 -0.48 -6.36
N PHE A 124 29.78 -0.87 -5.84
CA PHE A 124 30.48 -2.09 -6.21
C PHE A 124 30.17 -3.19 -5.18
N TYR A 125 29.59 -4.32 -5.62
CA TYR A 125 29.19 -5.43 -4.74
C TYR A 125 29.79 -6.75 -5.25
N TRP A 126 30.19 -7.64 -4.33
CA TRP A 126 31.01 -8.82 -4.62
C TRP A 126 30.20 -10.08 -5.00
N GLY A 127 30.75 -10.88 -5.92
CA GLY A 127 30.72 -12.36 -5.96
C GLY A 127 29.38 -13.08 -6.16
N GLN A 128 29.14 -13.57 -7.38
CA GLN A 128 28.32 -14.76 -7.64
C GLN A 128 29.08 -16.02 -7.20
N LYS A 129 28.48 -16.84 -6.33
CA LYS A 129 28.74 -18.27 -6.26
C LYS A 129 27.43 -18.99 -6.54
N ALA A 130 27.45 -19.89 -7.52
CA ALA A 130 26.31 -20.68 -7.92
C ALA A 130 25.77 -21.50 -6.74
N LEU A 131 24.48 -21.35 -6.48
CA LEU A 131 23.68 -22.26 -5.68
C LEU A 131 22.87 -23.10 -6.68
N GLU A 132 22.91 -24.42 -6.51
CA GLU A 132 22.16 -25.37 -7.33
C GLU A 132 20.66 -25.19 -7.10
N PHE A 133 19.92 -25.12 -8.21
CA PHE A 133 18.46 -25.00 -8.28
C PHE A 133 17.87 -26.35 -8.69
N ASP A 134 16.73 -26.71 -8.11
CA ASP A 134 15.83 -27.72 -8.69
C ASP A 134 15.02 -27.05 -9.81
N GLU A 135 15.20 -27.53 -11.04
CA GLU A 135 14.73 -26.91 -12.29
C GLU A 135 13.20 -27.01 -12.52
N ASN A 136 12.41 -27.44 -11.53
CA ASN A 136 11.01 -27.82 -11.74
C ASN A 136 9.94 -26.94 -11.07
N THR A 137 10.23 -25.71 -10.64
CA THR A 137 9.14 -24.81 -10.20
C THR A 137 9.31 -23.38 -10.72
N PRO A 138 8.39 -22.83 -11.54
CA PRO A 138 8.44 -21.43 -11.90
C PRO A 138 8.09 -20.59 -10.66
N ASN A 139 8.92 -19.56 -10.38
CA ASN A 139 8.76 -18.46 -9.40
C ASN A 139 9.20 -18.67 -7.95
N ASN A 140 9.66 -19.85 -7.56
CA ASN A 140 10.06 -20.13 -6.16
C ASN A 140 11.57 -20.07 -6.00
N LEU A 141 12.04 -19.46 -4.90
CA LEU A 141 13.46 -19.34 -4.58
C LEU A 141 13.72 -19.88 -3.19
N SER A 142 14.61 -20.85 -3.07
CA SER A 142 14.96 -21.44 -1.78
C SER A 142 16.46 -21.36 -1.54
N LEU A 143 16.86 -20.76 -0.42
CA LEU A 143 18.24 -20.66 0.05
C LEU A 143 18.39 -21.49 1.33
N PHE A 144 19.48 -22.24 1.42
CA PHE A 144 19.78 -23.08 2.57
C PHE A 144 21.24 -22.91 2.99
N HIS A 145 21.49 -22.76 4.29
CA HIS A 145 22.83 -22.81 4.88
C HIS A 145 22.76 -23.43 6.26
N LYS A 146 23.39 -24.61 6.41
CA LYS A 146 23.27 -25.45 7.62
C LYS A 146 21.78 -25.69 7.92
N ASP A 147 21.32 -25.33 9.12
CA ASP A 147 19.94 -25.49 9.55
C ASP A 147 19.05 -24.28 9.21
N SER A 148 19.63 -23.22 8.63
CA SER A 148 18.91 -22.01 8.26
C SER A 148 18.40 -22.08 6.82
N LYS A 149 17.13 -21.71 6.62
CA LYS A 149 16.42 -21.80 5.34
C LYS A 149 15.61 -20.54 5.11
N ILE A 150 15.60 -20.00 3.90
CA ILE A 150 14.59 -19.02 3.47
C ILE A 150 14.02 -19.47 2.14
N GLN A 151 12.71 -19.30 2.00
CA GLN A 151 12.00 -19.55 0.77
C GLN A 151 11.11 -18.36 0.42
N VAL A 152 11.12 -17.95 -0.83
CA VAL A 152 10.15 -17.03 -1.42
C VAL A 152 9.14 -17.89 -2.19
N ASP A 153 7.89 -17.87 -1.74
CA ASP A 153 6.78 -18.61 -2.33
C ASP A 153 6.18 -17.84 -3.51
N TYR A 154 6.11 -16.51 -3.40
CA TYR A 154 5.53 -15.66 -4.44
C TYR A 154 6.28 -14.34 -4.57
N THR A 155 6.49 -13.89 -5.81
CA THR A 155 6.98 -12.54 -6.13
C THR A 155 6.07 -11.94 -7.18
N TYR A 156 5.35 -10.87 -6.85
CA TYR A 156 4.41 -10.22 -7.75
C TYR A 156 4.66 -8.72 -7.88
N THR A 157 4.44 -8.17 -9.07
CA THR A 157 4.16 -6.73 -9.24
C THR A 157 2.66 -6.49 -9.07
N LEU A 158 2.27 -5.69 -8.07
CA LEU A 158 0.87 -5.36 -7.79
C LEU A 158 0.36 -4.20 -8.65
N ASP A 159 1.25 -3.26 -8.96
CA ASP A 159 1.05 -2.19 -9.93
C ASP A 159 2.40 -1.86 -10.61
N ALA A 160 2.47 -0.74 -11.34
CA ALA A 160 3.69 -0.36 -12.06
C ALA A 160 4.89 -0.08 -11.15
N ASN A 161 4.68 0.13 -9.85
CA ASN A 161 5.66 0.68 -8.91
C ASN A 161 5.86 -0.19 -7.67
N THR A 162 5.07 -1.24 -7.50
CA THR A 162 4.96 -2.00 -6.24
C THR A 162 5.24 -3.47 -6.47
N ILE A 163 6.18 -4.02 -5.71
CA ILE A 163 6.49 -5.44 -5.64
C ILE A 163 6.05 -6.00 -4.28
N LEU A 164 5.47 -7.19 -4.28
CA LEU A 164 5.13 -8.00 -3.12
C LEU A 164 5.93 -9.30 -3.16
N LEU A 165 6.58 -9.61 -2.04
CA LEU A 165 7.16 -10.92 -1.76
C LEU A 165 6.41 -11.57 -0.60
N ILE A 166 6.06 -12.84 -0.78
CA ILE A 166 5.54 -13.70 0.28
C ILE A 166 6.43 -14.93 0.36
N GLY A 167 6.75 -15.35 1.57
CA GLY A 167 7.60 -16.51 1.79
C GLY A 167 7.70 -16.89 3.25
N TRP A 168 8.74 -17.65 3.59
CA TRP A 168 9.05 -18.03 4.96
C TRP A 168 10.56 -18.14 5.20
N VAL A 169 10.98 -17.95 6.45
CA VAL A 169 12.38 -18.07 6.89
C VAL A 169 12.47 -18.82 8.22
N LEU A 170 13.32 -19.84 8.24
CA LEU A 170 13.72 -20.61 9.41
C LEU A 170 15.19 -20.28 9.71
N ASP A 171 15.47 -19.55 10.78
CA ASP A 171 16.84 -19.14 11.11
C ASP A 171 17.06 -18.99 12.62
N GLU A 172 16.86 -20.07 13.37
CA GLU A 172 16.99 -20.05 14.84
C GLU A 172 18.39 -19.63 15.30
N ALA A 173 19.42 -20.06 14.58
CA ALA A 173 20.81 -19.71 14.86
C ALA A 173 21.18 -18.27 14.41
N ARG A 174 20.23 -17.52 13.82
CA ARG A 174 20.42 -16.16 13.30
C ARG A 174 21.62 -16.06 12.36
N LEU A 175 21.81 -17.07 11.51
CA LEU A 175 22.91 -17.14 10.56
C LEU A 175 22.70 -16.17 9.39
N PHE A 176 21.45 -15.99 8.94
CA PHE A 176 21.11 -14.92 8.03
C PHE A 176 21.18 -13.59 8.78
N LYS A 177 22.14 -12.75 8.39
CA LYS A 177 22.31 -11.42 9.00
C LYS A 177 21.52 -10.36 8.26
N ARG A 178 21.41 -10.48 6.93
CA ARG A 178 20.66 -9.55 6.09
C ARG A 178 20.02 -10.29 4.94
N ILE A 179 18.82 -9.88 4.58
CA ILE A 179 18.09 -10.34 3.40
C ILE A 179 17.41 -9.10 2.81
N ASN A 180 17.91 -8.61 1.69
CA ASN A 180 17.48 -7.39 1.03
C ASN A 180 17.08 -7.70 -0.41
N LEU A 181 16.26 -6.85 -1.01
CA LEU A 181 16.00 -6.89 -2.44
C LEU A 181 16.76 -5.78 -3.12
N ARG A 182 17.31 -6.07 -4.29
CA ARG A 182 17.70 -5.06 -5.27
C ARG A 182 16.64 -5.04 -6.36
N ILE A 183 15.98 -3.90 -6.51
CA ILE A 183 14.98 -3.62 -7.53
C ILE A 183 15.44 -2.36 -8.23
N ASN A 184 15.61 -2.43 -9.56
CA ASN A 184 16.31 -1.39 -10.31
C ASN A 184 17.71 -1.14 -9.69
N ASN A 185 18.00 0.10 -9.29
CA ASN A 185 19.22 0.50 -8.60
C ASN A 185 18.99 0.75 -7.09
N VAL A 186 17.85 0.33 -6.54
CA VAL A 186 17.47 0.55 -5.14
C VAL A 186 17.64 -0.74 -4.35
N ILE A 187 18.34 -0.67 -3.22
CA ILE A 187 18.42 -1.75 -2.25
C ILE A 187 17.40 -1.47 -1.14
N THR A 188 16.53 -2.43 -0.84
CA THR A 188 15.46 -2.29 0.14
C THR A 188 15.97 -2.43 1.57
N ASN A 189 15.10 -2.19 2.55
CA ASN A 189 15.33 -2.61 3.93
C ASN A 189 15.50 -4.13 4.04
N CYS A 190 16.05 -4.57 5.17
CA CYS A 190 16.22 -5.98 5.49
C CYS A 190 14.84 -6.60 5.77
N ILE A 191 14.47 -7.63 5.01
CA ILE A 191 13.23 -8.41 5.16
C ILE A 191 13.10 -8.92 6.60
N LEU A 192 14.19 -9.44 7.19
CA LEU A 192 14.21 -9.96 8.56
C LEU A 192 13.82 -8.92 9.61
N GLU A 193 14.03 -7.64 9.31
CA GLU A 193 13.81 -6.53 10.25
C GLU A 193 12.50 -5.80 9.96
N ASP A 194 12.11 -5.66 8.70
CA ASP A 194 11.04 -4.76 8.27
C ASP A 194 9.76 -5.49 7.88
N ALA A 195 9.85 -6.74 7.39
CA ALA A 195 8.69 -7.49 6.92
C ALA A 195 7.64 -7.76 8.00
N PHE A 196 6.40 -7.95 7.54
CA PHE A 196 5.31 -8.42 8.37
C PHE A 196 5.40 -9.93 8.55
N PHE A 197 5.68 -10.38 9.77
CA PHE A 197 5.82 -11.80 10.10
C PHE A 197 4.51 -12.40 10.63
N HIS A 198 4.18 -13.58 10.11
CA HIS A 198 2.98 -14.33 10.45
C HIS A 198 3.24 -15.84 10.57
N PRO A 199 2.31 -16.59 11.19
CA PRO A 199 2.45 -18.03 11.32
C PRO A 199 2.37 -18.78 9.98
N ARG A 200 3.12 -19.88 9.86
CA ARG A 200 3.08 -20.88 8.77
C ARG A 200 3.21 -22.28 9.36
N TYR A 201 2.12 -22.78 9.94
CA TYR A 201 2.08 -24.11 10.53
C TYR A 201 2.17 -25.22 9.49
N ASP A 202 1.68 -24.95 8.28
CA ASP A 202 1.83 -25.82 7.10
C ASP A 202 3.31 -26.11 6.79
N VAL A 203 4.17 -25.09 6.91
CA VAL A 203 5.63 -25.25 6.71
C VAL A 203 6.24 -26.05 7.85
N ALA A 204 5.86 -25.76 9.10
CA ALA A 204 6.34 -26.51 10.25
C ALA A 204 5.97 -28.00 10.16
N GLU A 205 4.72 -28.30 9.77
CA GLU A 205 4.24 -29.68 9.56
C GLU A 205 4.99 -30.36 8.40
N ALA A 206 5.10 -29.71 7.25
CA ALA A 206 5.79 -30.24 6.08
C ALA A 206 7.27 -30.54 6.35
N LEU A 207 7.92 -29.74 7.20
CA LEU A 207 9.31 -29.94 7.62
C LEU A 207 9.45 -30.81 8.87
N SER A 208 8.36 -31.36 9.41
CA SER A 208 8.34 -32.16 10.65
C SER A 208 8.97 -31.43 11.86
N LEU A 209 8.76 -30.12 11.94
CA LEU A 209 9.23 -29.26 13.02
C LEU A 209 8.16 -29.13 14.12
N PRO A 210 8.54 -28.75 15.36
CA PRO A 210 7.56 -28.38 16.39
C PRO A 210 6.67 -27.23 15.90
N LEU A 211 5.36 -27.31 16.14
CA LEU A 211 4.39 -26.27 15.73
C LEU A 211 4.75 -24.87 16.24
N SER A 212 5.41 -24.77 17.40
CA SER A 212 5.89 -23.51 17.97
C SER A 212 6.92 -22.80 17.07
N GLN A 213 7.69 -23.54 16.27
CA GLN A 213 8.58 -22.94 15.28
C GLN A 213 7.81 -22.32 14.11
N GLY A 214 6.60 -22.80 13.82
CA GLY A 214 5.74 -22.25 12.77
C GLY A 214 5.16 -20.86 13.08
N GLU A 215 5.19 -20.39 14.32
CA GLU A 215 4.47 -19.18 14.75
C GLU A 215 4.96 -17.87 14.10
N LYS A 216 6.23 -17.80 13.67
CA LYS A 216 6.87 -16.53 13.24
C LYS A 216 7.78 -16.68 12.02
N ILE A 217 7.59 -17.71 11.21
CA ILE A 217 8.48 -17.99 10.08
C ILE A 217 7.96 -17.43 8.76
N GLY A 218 6.64 -17.22 8.59
CA GLY A 218 6.07 -16.62 7.39
C GLY A 218 6.33 -15.13 7.33
N PHE A 219 6.54 -14.58 6.13
CA PHE A 219 6.66 -13.14 5.93
C PHE A 219 5.91 -12.65 4.69
N ALA A 220 5.41 -11.42 4.78
CA ALA A 220 4.97 -10.61 3.65
C ALA A 220 5.78 -9.30 3.62
N PHE A 221 6.33 -8.96 2.45
CA PHE A 221 7.19 -7.80 2.27
C PHE A 221 6.84 -7.07 0.98
N THR A 222 6.40 -5.83 1.13
CA THR A 222 5.99 -4.96 0.02
C THR A 222 6.96 -3.79 -0.12
N VAL A 223 7.31 -3.48 -1.36
CA VAL A 223 8.20 -2.38 -1.72
C VAL A 223 7.53 -1.53 -2.78
N SER A 224 7.40 -0.23 -2.52
CA SER A 224 6.89 0.74 -3.49
C SER A 224 7.99 1.73 -3.86
N LEU A 225 8.28 1.87 -5.15
CA LEU A 225 9.28 2.79 -5.68
C LEU A 225 8.61 3.98 -6.39
N PRO A 226 9.23 5.18 -6.38
CA PRO A 226 8.71 6.34 -7.13
C PRO A 226 8.66 6.10 -8.64
N GLU A 227 9.53 5.24 -9.15
CA GLU A 227 9.64 4.89 -10.57
C GLU A 227 9.14 3.47 -10.84
N GLN A 228 8.88 3.17 -12.11
CA GLN A 228 8.43 1.86 -12.53
C GLN A 228 9.42 0.77 -12.10
N VAL A 229 8.91 -0.29 -11.48
CA VAL A 229 9.73 -1.41 -11.03
C VAL A 229 10.09 -2.33 -12.19
N ASN A 230 11.34 -2.76 -12.27
CA ASN A 230 11.75 -3.87 -13.11
C ASN A 230 11.23 -5.18 -12.51
N THR A 231 10.73 -6.08 -13.36
CA THR A 231 10.28 -7.41 -12.94
C THR A 231 11.42 -8.32 -12.52
N ASN A 232 12.65 -8.03 -12.92
CA ASN A 232 13.83 -8.77 -12.45
C ASN A 232 14.26 -8.19 -11.10
N VAL A 233 13.93 -8.91 -10.04
CA VAL A 233 14.27 -8.59 -8.65
C VAL A 233 15.44 -9.47 -8.25
N GLU A 234 16.39 -8.93 -7.49
CA GLU A 234 17.48 -9.74 -6.97
C GLU A 234 17.42 -9.85 -5.46
N LEU A 235 17.43 -11.08 -4.95
CA LEU A 235 17.48 -11.33 -3.51
C LEU A 235 18.94 -11.34 -3.03
N MET A 236 19.37 -10.25 -2.39
CA MET A 236 20.69 -10.15 -1.76
C MET A 236 20.64 -10.67 -0.33
N TYR A 237 21.61 -11.46 0.11
CA TYR A 237 21.63 -11.97 1.46
C TYR A 237 23.04 -12.11 2.03
N SER A 238 23.14 -12.13 3.36
CA SER A 238 24.41 -12.42 4.04
C SER A 238 24.26 -13.50 5.09
N VAL A 239 25.26 -14.39 5.13
CA VAL A 239 25.31 -15.53 6.04
C VAL A 239 26.66 -15.59 6.70
N ASP A 240 26.69 -15.76 8.02
CA ASP A 240 27.95 -15.80 8.80
C ASP A 240 28.87 -14.57 8.55
N GLY A 241 28.28 -13.42 8.19
CA GLY A 241 29.00 -12.17 7.89
C GLY A 241 29.54 -12.05 6.45
N VAL A 242 29.32 -13.07 5.62
CA VAL A 242 29.68 -13.07 4.19
C VAL A 242 28.46 -12.66 3.36
N PHE A 243 28.62 -11.68 2.49
CA PHE A 243 27.56 -11.25 1.55
C PHE A 243 27.61 -12.06 0.26
N PHE A 244 26.44 -12.42 -0.24
CA PHE A 244 26.26 -13.15 -1.49
C PHE A 244 25.47 -12.29 -2.48
N HIS A 245 25.90 -12.29 -3.75
CA HIS A 245 25.17 -11.59 -4.81
C HIS A 245 23.85 -12.30 -5.13
N GLY A 246 22.87 -11.51 -5.57
CA GLY A 246 21.49 -11.94 -5.53
C GLY A 246 21.12 -12.98 -6.57
N GLN A 247 20.29 -13.93 -6.15
CA GLN A 247 19.60 -14.79 -7.09
C GLN A 247 18.46 -14.00 -7.74
N ALA A 248 18.36 -14.11 -9.07
CA ALA A 248 17.32 -13.43 -9.84
C ALA A 248 15.96 -14.08 -9.60
N LEU A 249 15.03 -13.28 -9.10
CA LEU A 249 13.61 -13.54 -9.00
C LEU A 249 12.90 -12.80 -10.13
N LYS A 250 11.98 -13.46 -10.81
CA LYS A 250 11.08 -12.78 -11.74
C LYS A 250 9.77 -12.49 -11.04
N ALA A 251 9.48 -11.21 -10.83
CA ALA A 251 8.18 -10.76 -10.35
C ALA A 251 7.14 -10.90 -11.46
N GLU A 252 6.11 -11.69 -11.19
CA GLU A 252 4.99 -11.84 -12.12
C GLU A 252 3.98 -10.72 -11.95
N GLN A 253 3.26 -10.38 -13.01
CA GLN A 253 2.15 -9.45 -12.88
C GLN A 253 1.00 -10.15 -12.15
N PHE A 254 0.59 -9.62 -10.99
CA PHE A 254 -0.54 -10.19 -10.27
C PHE A 254 -1.82 -10.08 -11.11
N ASN A 255 -2.53 -11.19 -11.26
CA ASN A 255 -3.80 -11.23 -11.96
C ASN A 255 -4.88 -10.57 -11.11
N ARG A 256 -5.34 -9.39 -11.53
CA ARG A 256 -6.26 -8.53 -10.78
C ARG A 256 -7.66 -9.13 -10.56
N GLU A 257 -8.02 -10.20 -11.26
CA GLU A 257 -9.31 -10.89 -11.06
C GLU A 257 -9.24 -11.93 -9.92
N GLU A 258 -8.05 -12.25 -9.42
CA GLU A 258 -7.86 -13.25 -8.37
C GLU A 258 -8.04 -12.66 -6.95
N THR A 259 -8.75 -13.39 -6.08
CA THR A 259 -9.03 -12.98 -4.68
C THR A 259 -8.21 -13.73 -3.64
N TRP A 260 -7.59 -14.86 -4.01
CA TRP A 260 -6.90 -15.75 -3.09
C TRP A 260 -5.75 -15.06 -2.35
N LEU A 261 -5.04 -14.13 -3.00
CA LEU A 261 -3.94 -13.41 -2.38
C LEU A 261 -4.43 -12.53 -1.23
N THR A 262 -5.56 -11.84 -1.43
CA THR A 262 -6.22 -11.08 -0.36
C THR A 262 -6.67 -12.00 0.76
N GLU A 263 -7.23 -13.18 0.45
CA GLU A 263 -7.65 -14.17 1.45
C GLU A 263 -6.48 -14.67 2.30
N ILE A 264 -5.33 -14.99 1.68
CA ILE A 264 -4.11 -15.41 2.39
C ILE A 264 -3.59 -14.29 3.27
N LEU A 265 -3.51 -13.06 2.76
CA LEU A 265 -3.03 -11.92 3.53
C LEU A 265 -3.93 -11.65 4.74
N LEU A 266 -5.25 -11.68 4.56
CA LEU A 266 -6.24 -11.48 5.62
C LEU A 266 -6.24 -12.59 6.67
N ALA A 267 -6.08 -13.85 6.26
CA ALA A 267 -6.06 -15.00 7.18
C ALA A 267 -4.91 -14.92 8.21
N ASN A 268 -3.87 -14.15 7.90
CA ASN A 268 -2.65 -14.03 8.68
C ASN A 268 -2.58 -12.72 9.50
N VAL A 269 -3.64 -11.91 9.50
CA VAL A 269 -3.72 -10.67 10.27
C VAL A 269 -4.18 -10.96 11.69
N ASP A 270 -3.35 -10.58 12.65
CA ASP A 270 -3.73 -10.47 14.06
C ASP A 270 -3.95 -9.00 14.42
N VAL A 271 -5.22 -8.59 14.48
CA VAL A 271 -5.62 -7.21 14.80
C VAL A 271 -5.49 -6.89 16.29
N THR A 272 -5.25 -7.88 17.16
CA THR A 272 -5.09 -7.66 18.61
C THR A 272 -3.68 -7.21 18.97
N ASN A 273 -2.72 -7.44 18.10
CA ASN A 273 -1.31 -7.11 18.32
C ASN A 273 -0.94 -5.76 17.69
N THR A 274 -1.26 -4.68 18.39
CA THR A 274 -1.05 -3.30 17.92
C THR A 274 0.41 -2.98 17.61
N ALA A 275 1.38 -3.65 18.25
CA ALA A 275 2.80 -3.48 17.95
C ALA A 275 3.16 -3.88 16.50
N LYS A 276 2.34 -4.69 15.83
CA LYS A 276 2.51 -5.05 14.42
C LYS A 276 1.88 -4.05 13.46
N PHE A 277 1.06 -3.11 13.92
CA PHE A 277 0.31 -2.20 13.04
C PHE A 277 1.17 -1.42 12.04
N PRO A 278 2.35 -0.87 12.40
CA PRO A 278 3.17 -0.17 11.40
C PRO A 278 3.58 -1.04 10.22
N LYS A 279 3.97 -2.30 10.49
CA LYS A 279 4.38 -3.26 9.46
C LYS A 279 3.19 -3.84 8.70
N LEU A 280 2.09 -4.07 9.40
CA LEU A 280 0.81 -4.48 8.83
C LEU A 280 0.31 -3.43 7.83
N SER A 281 0.28 -2.16 8.24
CA SER A 281 -0.07 -1.02 7.38
C SER A 281 0.85 -0.92 6.17
N LYS A 282 2.16 -1.02 6.39
CA LYS A 282 3.17 -0.85 5.34
C LYS A 282 3.17 -1.97 4.30
N HIS A 283 2.99 -3.22 4.72
CA HIS A 283 3.16 -4.37 3.83
C HIS A 283 1.83 -5.00 3.44
N VAL A 284 0.98 -5.32 4.40
CA VAL A 284 -0.26 -6.07 4.17
C VAL A 284 -1.37 -5.16 3.64
N ASN A 285 -1.64 -4.02 4.31
CA ASN A 285 -2.66 -3.08 3.83
C ASN A 285 -2.35 -2.55 2.44
N VAL A 286 -1.10 -2.13 2.20
CA VAL A 286 -0.68 -1.70 0.86
C VAL A 286 -0.89 -2.80 -0.16
N ALA A 287 -0.51 -4.05 0.14
CA ALA A 287 -0.70 -5.14 -0.80
C ALA A 287 -2.18 -5.39 -1.12
N ILE A 288 -3.03 -5.47 -0.08
CA ILE A 288 -4.47 -5.70 -0.27
C ILE A 288 -5.12 -4.54 -1.01
N GLU A 289 -4.80 -3.28 -0.65
CA GLU A 289 -5.32 -2.10 -1.34
C GLU A 289 -4.95 -2.14 -2.83
N LYS A 290 -3.70 -2.44 -3.18
CA LYS A 290 -3.26 -2.47 -4.57
C LYS A 290 -3.94 -3.59 -5.37
N CYS A 291 -4.11 -4.77 -4.77
CA CYS A 291 -4.88 -5.86 -5.39
C CYS A 291 -6.32 -5.43 -5.64
N TRP A 292 -6.96 -4.87 -4.61
CA TRP A 292 -8.35 -4.43 -4.66
C TRP A 292 -8.57 -3.30 -5.67
N ARG A 293 -7.76 -2.25 -5.62
CA ARG A 293 -7.80 -1.12 -6.55
C ARG A 293 -7.57 -1.58 -8.00
N GLY A 294 -6.57 -2.43 -8.24
CA GLY A 294 -6.29 -2.97 -9.56
C GLY A 294 -7.50 -3.71 -10.16
N ARG A 295 -8.23 -4.46 -9.33
CA ARG A 295 -9.48 -5.14 -9.72
C ARG A 295 -10.59 -4.17 -10.12
N LEU A 296 -10.72 -3.07 -9.38
CA LEU A 296 -11.77 -2.06 -9.58
C LEU A 296 -11.48 -1.09 -10.73
N GLU A 297 -10.21 -0.82 -11.02
CA GLU A 297 -9.79 0.02 -12.16
C GLU A 297 -9.83 -0.73 -13.50
N SER A 298 -9.96 -2.05 -13.47
CA SER A 298 -10.13 -2.84 -14.69
C SER A 298 -11.43 -2.45 -15.40
N PRO A 299 -11.48 -2.45 -16.76
CA PRO A 299 -12.67 -2.04 -17.48
C PRO A 299 -13.93 -2.77 -16.99
N ASN A 300 -14.95 -1.99 -16.65
CA ASN A 300 -16.23 -2.48 -16.15
C ASN A 300 -17.35 -1.95 -17.04
N SER A 301 -18.11 -2.85 -17.67
CA SER A 301 -19.30 -2.43 -18.40
C SER A 301 -20.42 -2.12 -17.41
N ALA A 302 -21.12 -1.01 -17.63
CA ALA A 302 -22.35 -0.71 -16.93
C ALA A 302 -23.53 -0.76 -17.91
N VAL A 303 -24.55 -1.55 -17.57
CA VAL A 303 -25.81 -1.59 -18.33
C VAL A 303 -26.86 -0.83 -17.56
N VAL A 304 -27.45 0.19 -18.21
CA VAL A 304 -28.52 1.00 -17.60
C VAL A 304 -29.88 0.52 -18.09
N LYS A 305 -30.82 0.27 -17.17
CA LYS A 305 -32.22 0.00 -17.50
C LYS A 305 -33.12 0.99 -16.77
N GLN A 306 -34.02 1.62 -17.51
CA GLN A 306 -35.07 2.48 -16.97
C GLN A 306 -36.36 1.68 -16.73
N PHE A 307 -37.02 1.92 -15.60
CA PHE A 307 -38.38 1.48 -15.31
C PHE A 307 -39.29 2.71 -15.21
N GLY A 308 -40.39 2.71 -15.96
CA GLY A 308 -41.27 3.87 -16.10
C GLY A 308 -40.68 5.03 -16.89
N THR A 309 -41.40 6.15 -16.92
CA THR A 309 -40.93 7.39 -17.54
C THR A 309 -40.00 8.12 -16.57
N SER A 310 -38.80 8.50 -17.04
CA SER A 310 -37.88 9.29 -16.22
C SER A 310 -38.52 10.59 -15.74
N VAL A 311 -38.22 10.98 -14.50
CA VAL A 311 -38.64 12.27 -13.94
C VAL A 311 -38.09 13.39 -14.81
N ALA A 312 -38.94 14.32 -15.25
CA ALA A 312 -38.59 15.32 -16.24
C ALA A 312 -37.66 16.41 -15.69
N THR A 313 -37.90 16.85 -14.45
CA THR A 313 -37.14 17.91 -13.78
C THR A 313 -36.81 17.50 -12.34
N PRO A 314 -35.98 16.47 -12.14
CA PRO A 314 -35.64 16.00 -10.81
C PRO A 314 -34.84 17.06 -10.07
N ARG A 315 -35.17 17.31 -8.80
CA ARG A 315 -34.41 18.22 -7.92
C ARG A 315 -33.20 17.55 -7.29
N LEU A 316 -33.27 16.23 -7.14
CA LEU A 316 -32.34 15.39 -6.40
C LEU A 316 -32.22 14.01 -7.06
N SER A 317 -31.05 13.38 -6.98
CA SER A 317 -30.85 11.97 -7.33
C SER A 317 -30.49 11.16 -6.08
N LEU A 318 -31.26 10.12 -5.77
CA LEU A 318 -30.91 9.12 -4.76
C LEU A 318 -30.05 8.04 -5.40
N ILE A 319 -28.88 7.80 -4.84
CA ILE A 319 -27.93 6.77 -5.29
C ILE A 319 -27.95 5.64 -4.27
N ILE A 320 -28.44 4.47 -4.70
CA ILE A 320 -28.74 3.36 -3.79
C ILE A 320 -28.02 2.10 -4.26
N PRO A 321 -26.86 1.75 -3.67
CA PRO A 321 -26.16 0.51 -3.99
C PRO A 321 -26.93 -0.71 -3.45
N ILE A 322 -26.87 -1.81 -4.19
CA ILE A 322 -27.54 -3.08 -3.91
C ILE A 322 -26.50 -4.20 -4.00
N TYR A 323 -26.29 -4.91 -2.88
CA TYR A 323 -25.39 -6.06 -2.79
C TYR A 323 -25.98 -7.14 -1.89
N GLY A 324 -26.02 -8.39 -2.37
CA GLY A 324 -26.46 -9.57 -1.62
C GLY A 324 -27.97 -9.61 -1.31
N ARG A 325 -28.50 -8.57 -0.67
CA ARG A 325 -29.93 -8.39 -0.40
C ARG A 325 -30.53 -7.28 -1.25
N TYR A 326 -31.69 -7.56 -1.83
CA TYR A 326 -32.44 -6.61 -2.66
C TYR A 326 -33.91 -6.50 -2.26
N ASP A 327 -34.34 -7.24 -1.25
CA ASP A 327 -35.72 -7.27 -0.75
C ASP A 327 -36.15 -5.91 -0.17
N PHE A 328 -35.22 -5.12 0.37
CA PHE A 328 -35.50 -3.76 0.85
C PHE A 328 -35.98 -2.81 -0.24
N VAL A 329 -35.69 -3.07 -1.52
CA VAL A 329 -36.23 -2.26 -2.63
C VAL A 329 -37.75 -2.28 -2.63
N GLN A 330 -38.38 -3.41 -2.26
CA GLN A 330 -39.83 -3.48 -2.13
C GLN A 330 -40.35 -2.59 -0.99
N ILE A 331 -39.64 -2.54 0.13
CA ILE A 331 -39.99 -1.69 1.28
C ILE A 331 -39.84 -0.23 0.90
N GLN A 332 -38.69 0.17 0.33
CA GLN A 332 -38.45 1.53 -0.16
C GLN A 332 -39.53 1.96 -1.15
N MET A 333 -39.79 1.16 -2.20
CA MET A 333 -40.81 1.48 -3.20
C MET A 333 -42.21 1.64 -2.61
N SER A 334 -42.58 0.82 -1.63
CA SER A 334 -43.86 0.95 -0.94
C SER A 334 -43.98 2.30 -0.21
N GLN A 335 -42.92 2.75 0.46
CA GLN A 335 -42.92 4.04 1.18
C GLN A 335 -42.84 5.20 0.20
N PHE A 336 -41.99 5.10 -0.82
CA PHE A 336 -41.79 6.13 -1.83
C PHE A 336 -43.07 6.39 -2.64
N SER A 337 -43.88 5.36 -2.88
CA SER A 337 -45.17 5.50 -3.57
C SER A 337 -46.23 6.31 -2.81
N LEU A 338 -46.02 6.51 -1.50
CA LEU A 338 -46.91 7.28 -0.63
C LEU A 338 -46.40 8.71 -0.40
N ASP A 339 -45.24 9.06 -0.96
CA ASP A 339 -44.55 10.32 -0.70
C ASP A 339 -44.38 11.12 -1.99
N SER A 340 -44.99 12.31 -2.03
CA SER A 340 -44.96 13.21 -3.18
C SER A 340 -43.56 13.76 -3.51
N ASP A 341 -42.58 13.62 -2.60
CA ASP A 341 -41.18 13.91 -2.92
C ASP A 341 -40.72 13.14 -4.17
N PHE A 342 -41.18 11.89 -4.32
CA PHE A 342 -40.77 11.00 -5.40
C PHE A 342 -41.37 11.33 -6.77
N ASP A 343 -42.27 12.31 -6.84
CA ASP A 343 -42.68 12.91 -8.12
C ASP A 343 -41.54 13.71 -8.77
N ASN A 344 -40.58 14.19 -7.96
CA ASN A 344 -39.50 15.08 -8.38
C ASN A 344 -38.10 14.60 -7.96
N ILE A 345 -37.96 13.33 -7.57
CA ILE A 345 -36.68 12.71 -7.19
C ILE A 345 -36.33 11.63 -8.22
N GLU A 346 -35.11 11.69 -8.75
CA GLU A 346 -34.54 10.59 -9.51
C GLU A 346 -34.05 9.48 -8.55
N ILE A 347 -34.46 8.23 -8.76
CA ILE A 347 -33.93 7.09 -8.02
C ILE A 347 -32.99 6.29 -8.93
N VAL A 348 -31.76 6.07 -8.48
CA VAL A 348 -30.74 5.28 -9.17
C VAL A 348 -30.31 4.12 -8.27
N TYR A 349 -30.83 2.92 -8.53
CA TYR A 349 -30.29 1.71 -7.92
C TYR A 349 -29.06 1.24 -8.66
N VAL A 350 -28.01 0.86 -7.93
CA VAL A 350 -26.79 0.30 -8.50
C VAL A 350 -26.64 -1.14 -8.03
N LEU A 351 -26.84 -2.11 -8.92
CA LEU A 351 -26.56 -3.51 -8.59
C LEU A 351 -25.13 -3.84 -8.98
N ASP A 352 -24.31 -4.20 -8.00
CA ASP A 352 -22.95 -4.67 -8.20
C ASP A 352 -22.73 -6.13 -7.78
N ASP A 353 -23.81 -6.88 -7.53
CA ASP A 353 -23.77 -8.32 -7.32
C ASP A 353 -24.34 -9.08 -8.53
N PRO A 354 -23.48 -9.57 -9.45
CA PRO A 354 -23.94 -10.31 -10.63
C PRO A 354 -24.74 -11.58 -10.31
N ARG A 355 -24.54 -12.17 -9.13
CA ARG A 355 -25.18 -13.45 -8.74
C ARG A 355 -26.69 -13.31 -8.57
N ILE A 356 -27.15 -12.14 -8.13
CA ILE A 356 -28.57 -11.85 -7.89
C ILE A 356 -29.22 -11.07 -9.03
N LYS A 357 -28.49 -10.77 -10.12
CA LYS A 357 -28.96 -9.96 -11.25
C LYS A 357 -30.31 -10.38 -11.78
N HIS A 358 -30.50 -11.66 -12.08
CA HIS A 358 -31.77 -12.12 -12.65
C HIS A 358 -32.95 -11.87 -11.70
N ALA A 359 -32.81 -12.30 -10.45
CA ALA A 359 -33.85 -12.16 -9.43
C ALA A 359 -34.16 -10.69 -9.12
N PHE A 360 -33.13 -9.85 -9.02
CA PHE A 360 -33.28 -8.41 -8.82
C PHE A 360 -34.08 -7.76 -9.95
N MET A 361 -33.76 -8.06 -11.22
CA MET A 361 -34.48 -7.46 -12.36
C MET A 361 -35.95 -7.87 -12.43
N VAL A 362 -36.28 -9.10 -12.02
CA VAL A 362 -37.68 -9.55 -11.87
C VAL A 362 -38.37 -8.75 -10.76
N THR A 363 -37.72 -8.59 -9.62
CA THR A 363 -38.24 -7.75 -8.52
C THR A 363 -38.45 -6.31 -8.95
N CYS A 364 -37.49 -5.70 -9.66
CA CYS A 364 -37.63 -4.34 -10.20
C CYS A 364 -38.87 -4.19 -11.09
N GLN A 365 -39.14 -5.18 -11.97
CA GLN A 365 -40.34 -5.18 -12.78
C GLN A 365 -41.61 -5.22 -11.91
N GLY A 366 -41.66 -6.14 -10.94
CA GLY A 366 -42.81 -6.32 -10.05
C GLY A 366 -43.09 -5.10 -9.16
N VAL A 367 -42.05 -4.49 -8.58
CA VAL A 367 -42.24 -3.29 -7.73
C VAL A 367 -42.68 -2.08 -8.56
N PHE A 368 -42.17 -1.92 -9.78
CA PHE A 368 -42.63 -0.85 -10.68
C PHE A 368 -44.10 -1.05 -11.07
N GLU A 369 -44.50 -2.26 -11.46
CA GLU A 369 -45.90 -2.58 -11.80
C GLU A 369 -46.85 -2.42 -10.61
N THR A 370 -46.37 -2.65 -9.38
CA THR A 370 -47.19 -2.56 -8.16
C THR A 370 -47.33 -1.13 -7.67
N PHE A 371 -46.24 -0.36 -7.64
CA PHE A 371 -46.17 0.93 -6.97
C PHE A 371 -46.12 2.13 -7.91
N GLY A 372 -45.77 1.93 -9.18
CA GLY A 372 -45.76 2.99 -10.21
C GLY A 372 -44.63 4.03 -10.08
N VAL A 373 -43.75 3.92 -9.09
CA VAL A 373 -42.64 4.86 -8.87
C VAL A 373 -41.54 4.60 -9.93
N PRO A 374 -41.18 5.58 -10.77
CA PRO A 374 -40.14 5.41 -11.77
C PRO A 374 -38.74 5.38 -11.15
N PHE A 375 -37.87 4.52 -11.65
CA PHE A 375 -36.47 4.45 -11.21
C PHE A 375 -35.55 3.89 -12.30
N LYS A 376 -34.27 4.15 -12.14
CA LYS A 376 -33.19 3.66 -13.00
C LYS A 376 -32.41 2.59 -12.25
N VAL A 377 -31.99 1.55 -12.97
CA VAL A 377 -31.05 0.54 -12.48
C VAL A 377 -29.77 0.61 -13.31
N VAL A 378 -28.64 0.71 -12.61
CA VAL A 378 -27.29 0.59 -13.19
C VAL A 378 -26.73 -0.77 -12.77
N LEU A 379 -26.40 -1.60 -13.74
CA LEU A 379 -25.91 -2.97 -13.54
C LEU A 379 -24.41 -3.00 -13.78
N SER A 380 -23.64 -3.31 -12.75
CA SER A 380 -22.20 -3.60 -12.86
C SER A 380 -21.98 -5.09 -13.17
N GLU A 381 -20.92 -5.40 -13.89
CA GLU A 381 -20.53 -6.77 -14.22
C GLU A 381 -19.75 -7.47 -13.09
N ARG A 382 -19.30 -6.70 -12.10
CA ARG A 382 -18.52 -7.18 -10.95
C ARG A 382 -18.91 -6.43 -9.67
N ASN A 383 -18.54 -7.01 -8.53
CA ASN A 383 -18.62 -6.38 -7.22
C ASN A 383 -17.60 -5.25 -7.12
N LEU A 384 -18.10 -4.04 -6.93
CA LEU A 384 -17.31 -2.81 -6.85
C LEU A 384 -17.08 -2.35 -5.41
N GLY A 385 -17.70 -3.03 -4.44
CA GLY A 385 -17.81 -2.59 -3.06
C GLY A 385 -18.69 -1.34 -2.93
N TYR A 386 -18.94 -0.93 -1.70
CA TYR A 386 -19.80 0.23 -1.42
C TYR A 386 -19.32 1.50 -2.11
N ALA A 387 -18.03 1.81 -2.02
CA ALA A 387 -17.40 2.97 -2.66
C ALA A 387 -17.60 2.98 -4.18
N GLY A 388 -17.25 1.87 -4.86
CA GLY A 388 -17.31 1.78 -6.31
C GLY A 388 -18.74 1.75 -6.86
N ALA A 389 -19.68 1.11 -6.16
CA ALA A 389 -21.10 1.12 -6.53
C ALA A 389 -21.71 2.53 -6.45
N ASN A 390 -21.41 3.28 -5.38
CA ASN A 390 -21.84 4.68 -5.25
C ASN A 390 -21.21 5.57 -6.33
N ASN A 391 -19.89 5.46 -6.57
CA ASN A 391 -19.20 6.20 -7.63
C ASN A 391 -19.86 5.96 -9.00
N LEU A 392 -20.17 4.69 -9.30
CA LEU A 392 -20.87 4.32 -10.53
C LEU A 392 -22.27 4.95 -10.60
N GLY A 393 -23.04 4.91 -9.51
CA GLY A 393 -24.36 5.52 -9.45
C GLY A 393 -24.33 7.04 -9.65
N VAL A 394 -23.39 7.75 -9.01
CA VAL A 394 -23.20 9.19 -9.15
C VAL A 394 -22.87 9.57 -10.60
N ALA A 395 -22.09 8.75 -11.31
CA ALA A 395 -21.80 8.97 -12.73
C ALA A 395 -23.08 8.96 -13.60
N HIS A 396 -24.10 8.20 -13.20
CA HIS A 396 -25.40 8.08 -13.88
C HIS A 396 -26.52 8.98 -13.33
N ALA A 397 -26.24 9.74 -12.27
CA ALA A 397 -27.13 10.75 -11.71
C ALA A 397 -27.28 11.96 -12.64
N SER A 398 -28.49 12.50 -12.77
CA SER A 398 -28.78 13.62 -13.68
C SER A 398 -28.82 14.99 -13.00
N THR A 399 -28.85 15.04 -11.67
CA THR A 399 -29.06 16.28 -10.91
C THR A 399 -27.77 16.86 -10.33
N GLU A 400 -27.83 18.14 -9.99
CA GLU A 400 -26.77 18.83 -9.23
C GLU A 400 -26.65 18.31 -7.80
N HIS A 401 -27.77 18.02 -7.14
CA HIS A 401 -27.81 17.53 -5.76
C HIS A 401 -27.98 16.02 -5.75
N ILE A 402 -27.12 15.31 -5.03
CA ILE A 402 -27.13 13.85 -4.90
C ILE A 402 -27.32 13.46 -3.44
N VAL A 403 -28.05 12.38 -3.19
CA VAL A 403 -28.06 11.71 -1.90
C VAL A 403 -27.51 10.31 -2.05
N LEU A 404 -26.42 10.02 -1.34
CA LEU A 404 -25.94 8.65 -1.15
C LEU A 404 -26.81 8.03 -0.07
N LEU A 405 -27.48 6.92 -0.39
CA LEU A 405 -28.51 6.34 0.47
C LEU A 405 -28.39 4.82 0.51
N ASN A 406 -28.33 4.25 1.71
CA ASN A 406 -28.39 2.80 1.88
C ASN A 406 -29.76 2.22 1.45
N SER A 407 -29.76 1.00 0.91
CA SER A 407 -30.97 0.33 0.41
C SER A 407 -32.02 0.02 1.49
N ASP A 408 -31.61 0.01 2.75
CA ASP A 408 -32.40 -0.25 3.94
C ASP A 408 -32.70 1.01 4.77
N VAL A 409 -32.52 2.20 4.18
CA VAL A 409 -32.94 3.48 4.75
C VAL A 409 -34.29 3.90 4.18
N ILE A 410 -35.21 4.29 5.06
CA ILE A 410 -36.55 4.78 4.71
C ILE A 410 -36.91 6.04 5.52
N PRO A 411 -37.62 7.01 4.91
CA PRO A 411 -38.13 8.18 5.65
C PRO A 411 -39.04 7.79 6.81
N LYS A 412 -38.89 8.46 7.97
CA LYS A 412 -39.83 8.29 9.10
C LYS A 412 -41.19 8.94 8.82
N GLN A 413 -41.21 9.96 7.97
CA GLN A 413 -42.39 10.70 7.54
C GLN A 413 -42.23 11.08 6.06
N VAL A 414 -43.33 11.45 5.40
CA VAL A 414 -43.30 11.95 4.02
C VAL A 414 -42.60 13.32 3.95
N GLY A 415 -41.96 13.63 2.81
CA GLY A 415 -41.36 14.96 2.57
C GLY A 415 -39.96 15.17 3.15
N GLN A 416 -39.35 14.13 3.73
CA GLN A 416 -38.08 14.24 4.46
C GLN A 416 -36.90 14.61 3.56
N PHE A 417 -36.89 14.17 2.30
CA PHE A 417 -35.83 14.52 1.35
C PHE A 417 -35.96 15.98 0.89
N SER A 418 -37.17 16.49 0.71
CA SER A 418 -37.41 17.91 0.45
C SER A 418 -36.94 18.79 1.61
N VAL A 419 -37.21 18.40 2.86
CA VAL A 419 -36.73 19.13 4.05
C VAL A 419 -35.19 19.11 4.11
N LEU A 420 -34.57 17.95 3.88
CA LEU A 420 -33.11 17.82 3.85
C LEU A 420 -32.48 18.73 2.79
N LEU A 421 -33.06 18.76 1.59
CA LEU A 421 -32.60 19.61 0.50
C LEU A 421 -32.78 21.10 0.81
N SER A 422 -33.90 21.51 1.39
CA SER A 422 -34.12 22.90 1.80
C SER A 422 -33.11 23.34 2.86
N GLN A 423 -32.90 22.53 3.90
CA GLN A 423 -31.88 22.79 4.92
C GLN A 423 -30.46 22.92 4.34
N TYR A 424 -30.10 22.07 3.38
CA TYR A 424 -28.81 22.16 2.69
C TYR A 424 -28.65 23.48 1.91
N LEU A 425 -29.70 23.90 1.20
CA LEU A 425 -29.69 25.13 0.39
C LEU A 425 -29.73 26.41 1.21
N GLU A 426 -30.37 26.38 2.38
CA GLU A 426 -30.50 27.52 3.30
C GLU A 426 -29.25 27.73 4.16
N ASN A 427 -28.31 26.78 4.16
CA ASN A 427 -27.11 26.85 4.98
C ASN A 427 -25.85 27.06 4.13
N ASP A 428 -25.22 28.22 4.31
CA ASP A 428 -24.01 28.56 3.59
C ASP A 428 -22.85 27.61 3.90
N ASN A 429 -22.03 27.40 2.87
CA ASN A 429 -20.80 26.64 2.92
C ASN A 429 -20.95 25.18 3.40
N MET A 430 -22.17 24.64 3.28
CA MET A 430 -22.47 23.22 3.52
C MET A 430 -21.76 22.35 2.49
N GLY A 431 -21.00 21.37 2.96
CA GLY A 431 -20.35 20.35 2.14
C GLY A 431 -21.16 19.05 2.11
N ILE A 432 -21.47 18.50 3.28
CA ILE A 432 -22.30 17.30 3.41
C ILE A 432 -23.33 17.55 4.52
N LEU A 433 -24.60 17.27 4.23
CA LEU A 433 -25.67 17.23 5.22
C LEU A 433 -26.23 15.81 5.31
N SER A 434 -26.29 15.26 6.52
CA SER A 434 -26.98 14.00 6.79
C SER A 434 -28.26 14.25 7.58
N GLY A 435 -29.15 13.26 7.63
CA GLY A 435 -30.27 13.21 8.56
C GLY A 435 -29.95 12.34 9.78
N THR A 436 -30.75 12.48 10.82
CA THR A 436 -30.72 11.56 11.96
C THR A 436 -31.22 10.17 11.52
N LEU A 437 -30.39 9.14 11.69
CA LEU A 437 -30.78 7.75 11.46
C LEU A 437 -31.17 7.08 12.77
N LEU A 438 -32.29 6.38 12.74
CA LEU A 438 -32.88 5.68 13.87
C LEU A 438 -32.95 4.17 13.60
N TYR A 439 -32.79 3.40 14.66
CA TYR A 439 -33.27 2.01 14.68
C TYR A 439 -34.80 1.97 14.68
N GLU A 440 -35.35 0.79 14.39
CA GLU A 440 -36.80 0.55 14.32
C GLU A 440 -37.54 0.83 15.64
N ASP A 441 -36.82 0.83 16.77
CA ASP A 441 -37.34 1.13 18.10
C ASP A 441 -37.25 2.62 18.48
N ASN A 442 -36.93 3.50 17.53
CA ASN A 442 -36.68 4.94 17.70
C ASN A 442 -35.48 5.28 18.59
N THR A 443 -34.56 4.34 18.81
CA THR A 443 -33.24 4.68 19.36
C THR A 443 -32.32 5.22 18.27
N ILE A 444 -31.40 6.09 18.65
CA ILE A 444 -30.45 6.73 17.74
C ILE A 444 -29.49 5.69 17.17
N GLN A 445 -29.30 5.67 15.86
CA GLN A 445 -28.21 4.93 15.22
C GLN A 445 -27.11 5.88 14.74
N HIS A 446 -27.48 7.06 14.24
CA HIS A 446 -26.54 8.08 13.78
C HIS A 446 -27.09 9.50 13.95
N GLN A 447 -26.28 10.36 14.57
CA GLN A 447 -26.49 11.80 14.66
C GLN A 447 -25.15 12.54 14.50
N GLY A 448 -24.40 12.18 13.45
CA GLY A 448 -23.00 12.56 13.27
C GLY A 448 -22.04 11.51 13.85
N MET A 449 -20.76 11.68 13.52
CA MET A 449 -19.65 10.87 14.01
C MET A 449 -18.56 11.73 14.61
N GLU A 450 -17.86 11.13 15.58
CA GLU A 450 -16.68 11.67 16.25
C GLU A 450 -15.50 10.71 16.05
N TYR A 451 -14.31 11.28 15.80
CA TYR A 451 -13.07 10.53 15.76
C TYR A 451 -12.59 10.26 17.19
N MET A 452 -12.42 8.99 17.52
CA MET A 452 -11.86 8.60 18.82
C MET A 452 -10.79 7.55 18.60
N GLU A 453 -9.70 7.63 19.37
CA GLU A 453 -8.77 6.50 19.44
C GLU A 453 -9.47 5.30 20.08
N ASP A 454 -9.31 4.12 19.48
CA ASP A 454 -9.83 2.88 20.04
C ASP A 454 -9.05 2.54 21.32
N PRO A 455 -9.71 2.42 22.50
CA PRO A 455 -9.04 2.06 23.74
C PRO A 455 -8.35 0.68 23.70
N SER A 456 -8.87 -0.23 22.88
CA SER A 456 -8.32 -1.57 22.67
C SER A 456 -7.20 -1.58 21.63
N HIS A 457 -7.14 -0.56 20.78
CA HIS A 457 -6.18 -0.46 19.67
C HIS A 457 -5.55 0.95 19.59
N PRO A 458 -4.67 1.32 20.55
CA PRO A 458 -4.08 2.66 20.60
C PRO A 458 -3.35 3.04 19.30
N GLY A 459 -3.45 4.32 18.92
CA GLY A 459 -2.87 4.83 17.67
C GLY A 459 -3.69 4.50 16.41
N MET A 460 -4.93 4.04 16.57
CA MET A 460 -5.91 3.89 15.49
C MET A 460 -7.16 4.72 15.77
N TRP A 461 -7.56 5.54 14.81
CA TRP A 461 -8.78 6.33 14.84
C TRP A 461 -9.98 5.51 14.37
N MET A 462 -11.03 5.50 15.18
CA MET A 462 -12.31 4.89 14.88
C MET A 462 -13.42 5.92 14.77
N ASN A 463 -14.46 5.57 14.02
CA ASN A 463 -15.65 6.37 13.85
C ASN A 463 -16.68 6.02 14.93
N TYR A 464 -16.85 6.91 15.91
CA TYR A 464 -17.82 6.75 16.97
C TYR A 464 -19.11 7.49 16.66
N HIS A 465 -20.24 6.88 17.00
CA HIS A 465 -21.57 7.46 16.84
C HIS A 465 -22.09 7.90 18.23
N PRO A 466 -22.09 9.20 18.55
CA PRO A 466 -22.57 9.68 19.83
C PRO A 466 -24.03 9.25 20.08
N GLN A 467 -24.32 8.84 21.31
CA GLN A 467 -25.66 8.44 21.76
C GLN A 467 -26.28 7.25 21.00
N LYS A 468 -25.47 6.46 20.27
CA LYS A 468 -25.96 5.25 19.60
C LYS A 468 -26.65 4.29 20.59
N GLY A 469 -27.86 3.87 20.23
CA GLY A 469 -28.74 3.04 21.06
C GLY A 469 -29.52 3.81 22.13
N PHE A 470 -29.32 5.12 22.27
CA PHE A 470 -30.07 5.94 23.23
C PHE A 470 -31.44 6.35 22.65
N PRO A 471 -32.52 6.39 23.44
CA PRO A 471 -33.82 6.83 22.96
C PRO A 471 -33.82 8.30 22.51
N LEU A 472 -34.21 8.58 21.27
CA LEU A 472 -34.24 9.95 20.73
C LEU A 472 -35.14 10.88 21.55
N SER A 473 -36.23 10.37 22.13
CA SER A 473 -37.16 11.17 22.95
C SER A 473 -36.55 11.71 24.25
N LEU A 474 -35.33 11.28 24.61
CA LEU A 474 -34.61 11.69 25.81
C LEU A 474 -33.41 12.60 25.50
N THR A 475 -33.23 12.99 24.23
CA THR A 475 -32.15 13.89 23.79
C THR A 475 -32.70 15.27 23.49
N ASP A 476 -31.84 16.28 23.53
CA ASP A 476 -32.22 17.64 23.14
C ASP A 476 -32.55 17.71 21.64
N GLU A 477 -33.64 18.40 21.30
CA GLU A 477 -34.00 18.70 19.92
C GLU A 477 -33.07 19.79 19.36
N PHE A 478 -32.68 19.65 18.09
CA PHE A 478 -31.89 20.63 17.37
C PHE A 478 -32.26 20.63 15.88
N ASP A 479 -32.02 21.75 15.21
CA ASP A 479 -32.31 21.88 13.78
C ASP A 479 -31.20 21.23 12.94
N ILE A 480 -30.01 21.84 12.98
CA ILE A 480 -28.78 21.35 12.34
C ILE A 480 -27.63 21.49 13.33
N ARG A 481 -26.74 20.49 13.36
CA ARG A 481 -25.51 20.49 14.16
C ARG A 481 -24.31 20.12 13.30
N ASP A 482 -23.20 20.85 13.46
CA ASP A 482 -21.94 20.48 12.82
C ASP A 482 -21.42 19.14 13.41
N ALA A 483 -20.81 18.33 12.54
CA ALA A 483 -20.26 17.04 12.89
C ALA A 483 -18.83 16.90 12.33
N GLN A 484 -18.02 16.04 12.92
CA GLN A 484 -16.68 15.76 12.39
C GLN A 484 -16.78 14.94 11.10
N ALA A 485 -17.68 13.96 11.08
CA ALA A 485 -18.07 13.18 9.91
C ALA A 485 -19.55 12.75 10.00
N VAL A 486 -20.09 12.24 8.90
CA VAL A 486 -21.41 11.61 8.82
C VAL A 486 -21.32 10.29 8.06
N THR A 487 -22.31 9.40 8.21
CA THR A 487 -22.22 8.03 7.67
C THR A 487 -22.64 7.98 6.21
N GLY A 488 -22.04 7.05 5.46
CA GLY A 488 -22.36 6.81 4.07
C GLY A 488 -23.81 6.37 3.83
N ALA A 489 -24.53 5.94 4.87
CA ALA A 489 -25.91 5.49 4.77
C ALA A 489 -26.90 6.60 4.38
N LEU A 490 -26.58 7.87 4.65
CA LEU A 490 -27.36 9.03 4.21
C LEU A 490 -26.46 10.28 4.11
N MET A 491 -26.14 10.71 2.89
CA MET A 491 -25.35 11.93 2.66
C MET A 491 -25.92 12.76 1.51
N LEU A 492 -26.34 14.00 1.78
CA LEU A 492 -26.66 15.00 0.77
C LEU A 492 -25.45 15.89 0.49
N MET A 493 -25.11 16.05 -0.79
CA MET A 493 -24.10 17.00 -1.28
C MET A 493 -24.30 17.34 -2.76
N THR A 494 -23.51 18.27 -3.30
CA THR A 494 -23.50 18.49 -4.76
C THR A 494 -22.66 17.43 -5.48
N LYS A 495 -23.12 17.03 -6.67
CA LYS A 495 -22.40 16.15 -7.58
C LYS A 495 -21.05 16.72 -7.97
N GLN A 496 -20.97 18.04 -8.17
CA GLN A 496 -19.71 18.71 -8.52
C GLN A 496 -18.69 18.57 -7.38
N GLN A 497 -19.08 18.83 -6.13
CA GLN A 497 -18.18 18.66 -4.99
C GLN A 497 -17.72 17.21 -4.85
N TYR A 498 -18.63 16.24 -5.07
CA TYR A 498 -18.28 14.81 -5.04
C TYR A 498 -17.20 14.48 -6.09
N ILE A 499 -17.33 15.01 -7.30
CA ILE A 499 -16.34 14.84 -8.38
C ILE A 499 -15.03 15.55 -8.03
N ASP A 500 -15.10 16.78 -7.52
CA ASP A 500 -13.92 17.61 -7.21
C ASP A 500 -13.03 16.97 -6.14
N VAL A 501 -13.61 16.25 -5.17
CA VAL A 501 -12.87 15.51 -4.15
C VAL A 501 -12.46 14.09 -4.57
N GLY A 502 -12.81 13.68 -5.80
CA GLY A 502 -12.52 12.35 -6.33
C GLY A 502 -13.43 11.23 -5.81
N GLY A 503 -14.62 11.58 -5.30
CA GLY A 503 -15.63 10.63 -4.83
C GLY A 503 -15.20 9.75 -3.66
N PHE A 504 -15.89 8.63 -3.48
CA PHE A 504 -15.47 7.62 -2.52
C PHE A 504 -14.15 6.97 -2.95
N ASP A 505 -13.22 6.82 -2.01
CA ASP A 505 -11.97 6.14 -2.26
C ASP A 505 -12.19 4.63 -2.34
N ILE A 506 -12.06 4.09 -3.56
CA ILE A 506 -12.18 2.65 -3.83
C ILE A 506 -11.09 1.80 -3.16
N GLY A 507 -10.09 2.40 -2.50
CA GLY A 507 -9.07 1.71 -1.71
C GLY A 507 -9.58 1.11 -0.39
N TYR A 508 -10.76 1.53 0.10
CA TYR A 508 -11.43 0.86 1.22
C TYR A 508 -12.11 -0.41 0.71
N ILE A 509 -11.78 -1.54 1.35
CA ILE A 509 -12.15 -2.85 0.83
C ILE A 509 -13.57 -3.18 1.28
N LEU A 510 -14.46 -3.41 0.31
CA LEU A 510 -15.90 -3.72 0.47
C LEU A 510 -16.77 -2.64 1.15
N GLY A 511 -16.26 -1.90 2.14
CA GLY A 511 -16.94 -0.81 2.86
C GLY A 511 -16.21 -0.50 4.18
N ASP A 512 -16.82 0.36 5.01
CA ASP A 512 -16.26 0.94 6.23
C ASP A 512 -15.10 1.95 5.98
N PHE A 513 -15.23 3.13 6.59
CA PHE A 513 -14.32 4.29 6.53
C PHE A 513 -14.26 5.08 5.21
N GLU A 514 -14.86 4.61 4.10
CA GLU A 514 -14.98 5.42 2.89
C GLU A 514 -15.84 6.68 3.11
N ASP A 515 -16.83 6.60 4.00
CA ASP A 515 -17.69 7.73 4.39
C ASP A 515 -16.93 8.81 5.15
N SER A 516 -16.14 8.39 6.12
CA SER A 516 -15.24 9.26 6.87
C SER A 516 -14.14 9.86 6.00
N ASP A 517 -13.55 9.09 5.08
CA ASP A 517 -12.59 9.60 4.09
C ASP A 517 -13.19 10.68 3.19
N LEU A 518 -14.42 10.48 2.72
CA LEU A 518 -15.13 11.50 1.93
C LEU A 518 -15.37 12.77 2.76
N CYS A 519 -15.80 12.62 4.03
CA CYS A 519 -15.95 13.75 4.93
C CYS A 519 -14.64 14.52 5.09
N MET A 520 -13.50 13.84 5.26
CA MET A 520 -12.19 14.48 5.36
C MET A 520 -11.79 15.23 4.09
N LYS A 521 -11.98 14.61 2.91
CA LYS A 521 -11.70 15.29 1.64
C LYS A 521 -12.54 16.55 1.47
N VAL A 522 -13.82 16.51 1.84
CA VAL A 522 -14.71 17.67 1.78
C VAL A 522 -14.30 18.75 2.79
N ARG A 523 -13.95 18.37 4.04
CA ARG A 523 -13.44 19.31 5.05
C ARG A 523 -12.17 20.02 4.57
N ASN A 524 -11.29 19.35 3.84
CA ASN A 524 -10.08 19.96 3.27
C ASN A 524 -10.37 21.03 2.21
N GLN A 525 -11.61 21.12 1.72
CA GLN A 525 -12.08 22.24 0.90
C GLN A 525 -12.73 23.37 1.73
N ASN A 526 -12.52 23.37 3.06
CA ASN A 526 -13.13 24.30 4.02
C ASN A 526 -14.66 24.30 3.99
N LYS A 527 -15.26 23.13 3.78
CA LYS A 527 -16.71 22.90 3.77
C LYS A 527 -17.19 22.29 5.08
N ARG A 528 -18.43 22.63 5.46
CA ARG A 528 -19.07 22.11 6.68
C ARG A 528 -19.60 20.70 6.46
N ILE A 529 -19.49 19.87 7.50
CA ILE A 529 -20.16 18.58 7.59
C ILE A 529 -21.16 18.70 8.73
N ALA A 530 -22.43 18.39 8.48
CA ALA A 530 -23.48 18.58 9.48
C ALA A 530 -24.54 17.48 9.43
N VAL A 531 -25.32 17.41 10.50
CA VAL A 531 -26.46 16.51 10.64
C VAL A 531 -27.72 17.30 11.02
N SER A 532 -28.84 16.93 10.41
CA SER A 532 -30.17 17.45 10.74
C SER A 532 -30.81 16.63 11.87
N GLY A 533 -31.31 17.32 12.90
CA GLY A 533 -32.15 16.72 13.95
C GLY A 533 -33.63 16.64 13.57
N VAL A 534 -34.05 17.46 12.58
CA VAL A 534 -35.41 17.49 12.04
C VAL A 534 -35.64 16.39 11.02
N VAL A 535 -34.65 16.13 10.16
CA VAL A 535 -34.74 15.05 9.17
C VAL A 535 -34.43 13.72 9.86
N GLN A 536 -35.42 12.85 9.96
CA GLN A 536 -35.35 11.57 10.65
C GLN A 536 -35.70 10.43 9.70
N MET A 537 -34.84 9.42 9.64
CA MET A 537 -35.04 8.23 8.81
C MET A 537 -34.78 6.96 9.63
N TYR A 538 -35.46 5.87 9.29
CA TYR A 538 -35.15 4.55 9.82
C TYR A 538 -34.10 3.88 8.96
N HIS A 539 -33.15 3.19 9.57
CA HIS A 539 -32.13 2.39 8.88
C HIS A 539 -32.09 0.98 9.48
N LEU A 540 -32.48 0.00 8.67
CA LEU A 540 -32.81 -1.37 9.14
C LEU A 540 -31.59 -2.31 9.21
N GLU A 541 -30.41 -1.76 9.51
CA GLU A 541 -29.06 -2.36 9.45
C GLU A 541 -28.93 -3.73 10.16
N ARG A 542 -29.66 -3.98 11.26
CA ARG A 542 -29.60 -5.25 12.01
C ARG A 542 -30.13 -6.45 11.18
N LEU A 543 -30.92 -6.19 10.14
CA LEU A 543 -31.48 -7.21 9.26
C LEU A 543 -30.60 -7.52 8.04
N SER A 544 -29.72 -6.60 7.62
CA SER A 544 -28.80 -6.77 6.49
C SER A 544 -27.47 -7.43 6.90
N GLN A 545 -27.00 -7.24 8.14
CA GLN A 545 -25.70 -7.77 8.60
C GLN A 545 -25.71 -9.26 9.04
N SER A 546 -26.88 -9.85 9.32
CA SER A 546 -27.02 -11.16 10.01
C SER A 546 -26.60 -12.41 9.19
N LEU A 547 -26.27 -12.27 7.89
CA LEU A 547 -26.07 -13.42 7.00
C LEU A 547 -24.63 -13.66 6.54
N VAL A 548 -23.65 -12.87 7.00
CA VAL A 548 -22.24 -13.23 6.77
C VAL A 548 -21.74 -14.04 7.95
N SER A 549 -21.90 -15.36 7.85
CA SER A 549 -21.27 -16.33 8.73
C SER A 549 -19.74 -16.14 8.75
N GLY A 550 -19.21 -15.72 9.90
CA GLY A 550 -17.78 -15.58 10.17
C GLY A 550 -17.42 -14.21 10.74
N ASN A 551 -17.81 -13.94 11.99
CA ASN A 551 -17.60 -12.64 12.67
C ASN A 551 -16.14 -12.15 12.73
N THR A 552 -15.15 -12.97 12.37
CA THR A 552 -13.72 -12.64 12.48
C THR A 552 -13.19 -11.86 11.27
N TRP A 553 -13.52 -12.25 10.03
CA TRP A 553 -12.88 -11.67 8.85
C TRP A 553 -13.37 -10.25 8.52
N LYS A 554 -14.67 -10.00 8.69
CA LYS A 554 -15.24 -8.66 8.51
C LYS A 554 -14.65 -7.67 9.50
N HIS A 555 -14.61 -8.06 10.78
CA HIS A 555 -13.96 -7.25 11.80
C HIS A 555 -12.50 -6.96 11.45
N THR A 556 -11.73 -7.98 11.02
CA THR A 556 -10.36 -7.78 10.53
C THR A 556 -10.31 -6.78 9.37
N LEU A 557 -11.24 -6.85 8.42
CA LEU A 557 -11.29 -5.93 7.30
C LEU A 557 -11.59 -4.49 7.74
N SER A 558 -12.59 -4.29 8.61
CA SER A 558 -12.93 -2.98 9.17
C SER A 558 -11.74 -2.38 9.92
N MET A 559 -11.00 -3.20 10.68
CA MET A 559 -9.77 -2.81 11.36
C MET A 559 -8.67 -2.39 10.38
N LEU A 560 -8.47 -3.14 9.30
CA LEU A 560 -7.48 -2.79 8.26
C LEU A 560 -7.84 -1.49 7.55
N ASN A 561 -9.13 -1.28 7.25
CA ASN A 561 -9.66 -0.02 6.73
C ASN A 561 -9.46 1.13 7.72
N GLY A 562 -9.66 0.90 9.03
CA GLY A 562 -9.37 1.87 10.08
C GLY A 562 -7.89 2.25 10.19
N LEU A 563 -6.99 1.27 10.06
CA LEU A 563 -5.53 1.52 10.00
C LEU A 563 -5.13 2.30 8.76
N ARG A 564 -5.74 1.99 7.61
CA ARG A 564 -5.55 2.75 6.37
C ARG A 564 -6.04 4.19 6.54
N HIS A 565 -7.25 4.37 7.07
CA HIS A 565 -7.83 5.69 7.35
C HIS A 565 -6.93 6.50 8.29
N THR A 566 -6.46 5.88 9.37
CA THR A 566 -5.51 6.50 10.30
C THR A 566 -4.21 6.90 9.59
N SER A 567 -3.61 5.98 8.83
CA SER A 567 -2.36 6.27 8.10
C SER A 567 -2.50 7.42 7.10
N LYS A 568 -3.70 7.58 6.51
CA LYS A 568 -3.99 8.62 5.52
C LYS A 568 -4.31 9.98 6.15
N TRP A 569 -5.01 9.98 7.30
CA TRP A 569 -5.63 11.19 7.85
C TRP A 569 -5.17 11.58 9.24
N ASN A 570 -4.25 10.86 9.88
CA ASN A 570 -3.86 11.06 11.29
C ASN A 570 -3.68 12.55 11.65
N ASP A 571 -2.81 13.25 10.92
CA ASP A 571 -2.47 14.65 11.24
C ASP A 571 -3.69 15.56 11.09
N ARG A 572 -4.53 15.31 10.08
CA ARG A 572 -5.76 16.08 9.87
C ARG A 572 -6.84 15.75 10.92
N ILE A 573 -6.94 14.51 11.38
CA ILE A 573 -7.87 14.12 12.46
C ILE A 573 -7.51 14.89 13.73
N VAL A 574 -6.21 14.96 14.08
CA VAL A 574 -5.75 15.72 15.25
C VAL A 574 -6.16 17.20 15.16
N GLU A 575 -6.04 17.82 13.99
CA GLU A 575 -6.51 19.19 13.76
C GLU A 575 -8.03 19.33 13.91
N VAL A 576 -8.82 18.44 13.29
CA VAL A 576 -10.29 18.46 13.36
C VAL A 576 -10.79 18.26 14.79
N MET A 577 -10.10 17.43 15.59
CA MET A 577 -10.40 17.25 17.00
C MET A 577 -10.12 18.53 17.81
N ALA A 578 -9.06 19.26 17.47
CA ALA A 578 -8.73 20.53 18.11
C ALA A 578 -9.65 21.70 17.69
N GLU A 579 -10.23 21.66 16.49
CA GLU A 579 -11.20 22.65 16.00
C GLU A 579 -12.54 22.60 16.78
N ASN A 580 -12.87 21.46 17.40
CA ASN A 580 -14.16 21.20 18.07
C ASN A 580 -14.06 21.08 19.61
N GLY A 581 -12.87 21.29 20.20
CA GLY A 581 -12.64 21.34 21.64
C GLY A 581 -12.39 22.76 22.12
#